data_AF-A0A1W1UIL3-F1
#
_entry.id   AF-A0A1W1UIL3-F1
#
_cell.length_a   1.000
_cell.length_b   1.000
_cell.length_c   1.000
_cell.angle_alpha   90.00
_cell.angle_beta   90.00
_cell.angle_gamma   90.00
#
_symmetry.space_group_name_H-M   'P 1'
#
loop_
_entity.id
_entity.type
_entity.pdbx_description
1 polymer ?
#
loop_
_entity_poly.entity_id
_entity_poly.type
_entity_poly.pdbx_seq_one_letter_code
_entity_poly.pdbx_strand_id
1 'polypeptide(L)'
;MPVFEESFYYFITHDLANMAARASENELRRVYSLVEKLIESTNEDAVVKQKKRENIKAEKINITEIITQQTAKKLKNQIDQETEELIYYIKQRVFLRFSDLFKESFNPMVLRDDGHNLKQVLRNCLNELLEQIGFDFAQEMRATTVRLDRFAEKITAEYQIMLGEKIRDVNQDVSFSTFEFKNEREIDFEVAFKDISSGLFAKAMDYFKNPKAFFEKGENKLMSEEISRVLTVEADEYLQNEQKRIQTLYESVLEDEFEKLIKQIKEQVEDFYLSLLSALDGGVSAKQLNEIKESLTEFI
;
A
#
# COMPACT_ATOMS: atom_id res chain seq x y z
N MET A 1 27.03 -8.55 -6.39
CA MET A 1 26.11 -8.48 -7.53
C MET A 1 25.44 -9.81 -7.89
N PRO A 2 26.08 -11.02 -7.82
CA PRO A 2 25.44 -12.27 -8.27
C PRO A 2 24.21 -12.70 -7.47
N VAL A 3 24.22 -12.47 -6.15
CA VAL A 3 23.16 -12.95 -5.23
C VAL A 3 21.83 -12.23 -5.45
N PHE A 4 21.87 -10.92 -5.75
CA PHE A 4 20.66 -10.17 -6.05
C PHE A 4 20.09 -10.57 -7.41
N GLU A 5 20.93 -10.69 -8.44
CA GLU A 5 20.50 -11.12 -9.76
C GLU A 5 19.93 -12.54 -9.76
N GLU A 6 20.56 -13.50 -9.07
CA GLU A 6 20.00 -14.85 -8.91
C GLU A 6 18.66 -14.84 -8.17
N SER A 7 18.56 -14.08 -7.07
CA SER A 7 17.32 -13.98 -6.29
C SER A 7 16.21 -13.30 -7.10
N PHE A 8 16.56 -12.28 -7.90
CA PHE A 8 15.64 -11.57 -8.78
C PHE A 8 15.21 -12.43 -9.97
N TYR A 9 16.14 -13.13 -10.63
CA TYR A 9 15.80 -14.06 -11.70
C TYR A 9 14.93 -15.20 -11.19
N TYR A 10 15.24 -15.77 -10.02
CA TYR A 10 14.40 -16.78 -9.38
C TYR A 10 13.00 -16.23 -9.09
N PHE A 11 12.90 -15.03 -8.51
CA PHE A 11 11.63 -14.37 -8.28
C PHE A 11 10.81 -14.17 -9.57
N ILE A 12 11.42 -13.65 -10.63
CA ILE A 12 10.73 -13.40 -11.91
C ILE A 12 10.33 -14.70 -12.60
N THR A 13 11.23 -15.68 -12.64
CA THR A 13 11.02 -16.92 -13.42
C THR A 13 10.19 -17.97 -12.69
N HIS A 14 10.28 -18.03 -11.37
CA HIS A 14 9.60 -19.04 -10.56
C HIS A 14 8.47 -18.42 -9.75
N ASP A 15 8.73 -17.42 -8.91
CA ASP A 15 7.70 -16.93 -7.99
C ASP A 15 6.57 -16.21 -8.73
N LEU A 16 6.89 -15.28 -9.64
CA LEU A 16 5.90 -14.56 -10.44
C LEU A 16 5.13 -15.49 -11.40
N ALA A 17 5.85 -16.41 -12.06
CA ALA A 17 5.23 -17.40 -12.93
C ALA A 17 4.30 -18.35 -12.17
N ASN A 18 4.71 -18.82 -10.98
CA ASN A 18 3.88 -19.66 -10.12
C ASN A 18 2.67 -18.90 -9.57
N MET A 19 2.81 -17.61 -9.24
CA MET A 19 1.69 -16.77 -8.84
C MET A 19 0.67 -16.61 -9.96
N ALA A 20 1.13 -16.29 -11.18
CA ALA A 20 0.27 -16.19 -12.36
C ALA A 20 -0.41 -17.53 -12.70
N ALA A 21 0.33 -18.64 -12.60
CA ALA A 21 -0.22 -19.98 -12.83
C ALA A 21 -1.31 -20.33 -11.80
N ARG A 22 -1.07 -20.07 -10.50
CA ARG A 22 -2.08 -20.30 -9.45
C ARG A 22 -3.31 -19.42 -9.61
N ALA A 23 -3.14 -18.15 -9.98
CA ALA A 23 -4.26 -17.26 -10.26
C ALA A 23 -5.10 -17.78 -11.44
N SER A 24 -4.45 -18.26 -12.49
CA SER A 24 -5.10 -18.86 -13.66
C SER A 24 -5.82 -20.17 -13.32
N GLU A 25 -5.19 -21.04 -12.53
CA GLU A 25 -5.80 -22.30 -12.08
C GLU A 25 -7.05 -22.05 -11.24
N ASN A 26 -7.00 -21.08 -10.32
CA ASN A 26 -8.16 -20.70 -9.51
C ASN A 26 -9.31 -20.17 -10.38
N GLU A 27 -8.99 -19.36 -11.40
CA GLU A 27 -9.99 -18.84 -12.33
C GLU A 27 -10.59 -19.95 -13.20
N LEU A 28 -9.79 -20.90 -13.68
CA LEU A 28 -10.28 -22.07 -14.42
C LEU A 28 -11.21 -22.94 -13.58
N ARG A 29 -10.84 -23.21 -12.31
CA ARG A 29 -11.71 -23.95 -11.37
C ARG A 29 -13.04 -23.22 -11.12
N ARG A 30 -13.00 -21.88 -11.04
CA ARG A 30 -14.18 -21.02 -10.90
C ARG A 30 -15.14 -21.20 -12.07
N VAL A 31 -14.62 -21.06 -13.29
CA VAL A 31 -15.40 -21.18 -14.54
C VAL A 31 -15.94 -22.61 -14.71
N TYR A 32 -15.14 -23.63 -14.40
CA TYR A 32 -15.56 -25.03 -14.47
C TYR A 32 -16.77 -25.32 -13.57
N SER A 33 -16.74 -24.86 -12.31
CA SER A 33 -17.86 -25.02 -11.37
C SER A 33 -19.15 -24.37 -11.89
N LEU A 34 -19.05 -23.18 -12.49
CA LEU A 34 -20.19 -22.51 -13.13
C LEU A 34 -20.78 -23.35 -14.27
N VAL A 35 -19.94 -23.91 -15.13
CA VAL A 35 -20.39 -24.74 -16.27
C VAL A 35 -21.11 -26.01 -15.78
N GLU A 36 -20.61 -26.68 -14.74
CA GLU A 36 -21.28 -27.85 -14.16
C GLU A 36 -22.71 -27.53 -13.71
N LYS A 37 -22.90 -26.39 -13.05
CA LYS A 37 -24.22 -25.94 -12.59
C LYS A 37 -25.17 -25.61 -13.73
N LEU A 38 -24.66 -25.02 -14.82
CA LEU A 38 -25.47 -24.76 -16.00
C LEU A 38 -25.96 -26.07 -16.63
N ILE A 39 -25.11 -27.11 -16.68
CA ILE A 39 -25.50 -28.44 -17.20
C ILE A 39 -26.65 -29.03 -16.36
N GLU A 40 -26.53 -29.02 -15.03
CA GLU A 40 -27.59 -29.52 -14.12
C GLU A 40 -28.95 -28.86 -14.40
N SER A 41 -28.96 -27.56 -14.70
CA SER A 41 -30.19 -26.79 -14.93
C SER A 41 -30.92 -27.11 -16.24
N THR A 42 -30.25 -27.71 -17.24
CA THR A 42 -30.82 -27.91 -18.59
C THR A 42 -31.86 -29.04 -18.67
N ASN A 43 -31.82 -30.03 -17.77
CA ASN A 43 -32.62 -31.27 -17.85
C ASN A 43 -33.91 -31.29 -17.00
N GLU A 44 -34.35 -30.14 -16.47
CA GLU A 44 -35.43 -30.09 -15.48
C GLU A 44 -36.84 -29.77 -16.02
N ASP A 45 -37.87 -30.22 -15.29
CA ASP A 45 -39.29 -30.03 -15.61
C ASP A 45 -39.75 -28.55 -15.55
N ALA A 46 -40.74 -28.18 -16.36
CA ALA A 46 -41.22 -26.81 -16.51
C ALA A 46 -41.69 -26.13 -15.20
N VAL A 47 -42.33 -26.89 -14.29
CA VAL A 47 -42.79 -26.36 -12.98
C VAL A 47 -41.61 -26.09 -12.05
N VAL A 48 -40.58 -26.94 -12.09
CA VAL A 48 -39.34 -26.79 -11.33
C VAL A 48 -38.55 -25.57 -11.83
N LYS A 49 -38.50 -25.37 -13.15
CA LYS A 49 -37.87 -24.19 -13.79
C LYS A 49 -38.49 -22.87 -13.35
N GLN A 50 -39.82 -22.79 -13.23
CA GLN A 50 -40.48 -21.55 -12.79
C GLN A 50 -40.13 -21.19 -11.35
N LYS A 51 -40.16 -22.17 -10.43
CA LYS A 51 -39.79 -21.94 -9.02
C LYS A 51 -38.31 -21.56 -8.87
N LYS A 52 -37.42 -22.21 -9.64
CA LYS A 52 -36.00 -21.82 -9.68
C LYS A 52 -35.79 -20.40 -10.19
N ARG A 53 -36.54 -19.97 -11.20
CA ARG A 53 -36.46 -18.59 -11.71
C ARG A 53 -36.81 -17.57 -10.63
N GLU A 54 -37.85 -17.83 -9.84
CA GLU A 54 -38.24 -16.97 -8.73
C GLU A 54 -37.17 -16.93 -7.64
N ASN A 55 -36.59 -18.08 -7.27
CA ASN A 55 -35.48 -18.15 -6.32
C ASN A 55 -34.25 -17.38 -6.82
N ILE A 56 -33.82 -17.60 -8.07
CA ILE A 56 -32.70 -16.90 -8.69
C ILE A 56 -32.89 -15.38 -8.64
N LYS A 57 -34.10 -14.90 -8.97
CA LYS A 57 -34.41 -13.47 -8.90
C LYS A 57 -34.32 -12.95 -7.47
N ALA A 58 -34.85 -13.69 -6.49
CA ALA A 58 -34.80 -13.30 -5.09
C ALA A 58 -33.36 -13.26 -4.54
N GLU A 59 -32.54 -14.27 -4.86
CA GLU A 59 -31.12 -14.29 -4.48
C GLU A 59 -30.34 -13.14 -5.11
N LYS A 60 -30.56 -12.88 -6.41
CA LYS A 60 -29.93 -11.75 -7.12
C LYS A 60 -30.26 -10.42 -6.43
N ILE A 61 -31.52 -10.20 -6.06
CA ILE A 61 -31.95 -8.98 -5.34
C ILE A 61 -31.21 -8.88 -4.00
N ASN A 62 -31.22 -9.95 -3.20
CA ASN A 62 -30.57 -9.97 -1.89
C ASN A 62 -29.06 -9.70 -1.99
N ILE A 63 -28.36 -10.37 -2.91
CA ILE A 63 -26.91 -10.15 -3.12
C ILE A 63 -26.64 -8.72 -3.63
N THR A 64 -27.48 -8.18 -4.51
CA THR A 64 -27.34 -6.79 -4.96
C THR A 64 -27.50 -5.81 -3.80
N GLU A 65 -28.45 -6.03 -2.90
CA GLU A 65 -28.61 -5.25 -1.68
C GLU A 65 -27.38 -5.35 -0.77
N ILE A 66 -26.81 -6.54 -0.59
CA ILE A 66 -25.57 -6.74 0.17
C ILE A 66 -24.43 -5.89 -0.42
N ILE A 67 -24.25 -5.92 -1.75
CA ILE A 67 -23.18 -5.20 -2.44
C ILE A 67 -23.38 -3.68 -2.34
N THR A 68 -24.61 -3.19 -2.57
CA THR A 68 -24.90 -1.73 -2.58
C THR A 68 -24.76 -1.07 -1.21
N GLN A 69 -24.82 -1.83 -0.11
CA GLN A 69 -24.62 -1.31 1.24
C GLN A 69 -23.14 -1.19 1.64
N GLN A 70 -22.22 -1.66 0.80
CA GLN A 70 -20.79 -1.65 1.11
C GLN A 70 -20.20 -0.23 0.97
N THR A 71 -19.24 0.10 1.84
CA THR A 71 -18.53 1.39 1.82
C THR A 71 -17.04 1.20 2.11
N ALA A 72 -16.20 2.10 1.59
CA ALA A 72 -14.75 2.08 1.81
C ALA A 72 -14.32 2.44 3.24
N LYS A 73 -15.25 2.86 4.11
CA LYS A 73 -14.96 3.44 5.43
C LYS A 73 -14.08 2.55 6.31
N LYS A 74 -14.30 1.23 6.30
CA LYS A 74 -13.49 0.30 7.12
C LYS A 74 -12.03 0.30 6.65
N LEU A 75 -11.81 0.23 5.34
CA LEU A 75 -10.47 0.21 4.75
C LEU A 75 -9.73 1.53 5.01
N LYS A 76 -10.43 2.66 4.86
CA LYS A 76 -9.90 3.99 5.17
C LYS A 76 -9.41 4.10 6.62
N ASN A 77 -10.25 3.70 7.58
CA ASN A 77 -9.86 3.70 8.97
C ASN A 77 -8.63 2.80 9.26
N GLN A 78 -8.50 1.66 8.56
CA GLN A 78 -7.36 0.76 8.73
C GLN A 78 -6.07 1.38 8.18
N ILE A 79 -6.10 1.98 6.99
CA ILE A 79 -4.89 2.62 6.42
C ILE A 79 -4.48 3.86 7.22
N ASP A 80 -5.44 4.61 7.77
CA ASP A 80 -5.14 5.80 8.59
C ASP A 80 -4.41 5.41 9.87
N GLN A 81 -4.85 4.33 10.53
CA GLN A 81 -4.19 3.77 11.71
C GLN A 81 -2.78 3.27 11.38
N GLU A 82 -2.62 2.50 10.30
CA GLU A 82 -1.31 2.02 9.86
C GLU A 82 -0.37 3.19 9.52
N THR A 83 -0.90 4.25 8.92
CA THR A 83 -0.13 5.46 8.60
C THR A 83 0.39 6.15 9.87
N GLU A 84 -0.48 6.33 10.87
CA GLU A 84 -0.10 6.89 12.18
C GLU A 84 1.01 6.07 12.84
N GLU A 85 0.86 4.74 12.87
CA GLU A 85 1.84 3.84 13.48
C GLU A 85 3.19 3.88 12.76
N LEU A 86 3.21 3.78 11.43
CA LEU A 86 4.45 3.78 10.65
C LEU A 86 5.21 5.10 10.78
N ILE A 87 4.50 6.24 10.75
CA ILE A 87 5.08 7.57 10.84
C ILE A 87 5.60 7.87 12.25
N TYR A 88 4.89 7.43 13.29
CA TYR A 88 5.28 7.64 14.69
C TYR A 88 6.73 7.22 14.98
N TYR A 89 7.20 6.13 14.35
CA TYR A 89 8.56 5.62 14.57
C TYR A 89 9.64 6.23 13.65
N ILE A 90 9.28 7.00 12.62
CA ILE A 90 10.26 7.59 11.68
C ILE A 90 11.24 8.48 12.42
N LYS A 91 10.74 9.37 13.29
CA LYS A 91 11.57 10.28 14.06
C LYS A 91 12.65 9.53 14.83
N GLN A 92 12.29 8.46 15.55
CA GLN A 92 13.26 7.68 16.31
C GLN A 92 14.33 7.07 15.39
N ARG A 93 13.94 6.49 14.24
CA ARG A 93 14.87 5.86 13.30
C ARG A 93 15.88 6.86 12.71
N VAL A 94 15.43 8.03 12.31
CA VAL A 94 16.33 9.08 11.77
C VAL A 94 17.27 9.58 12.87
N PHE A 95 16.76 9.87 14.06
CA PHE A 95 17.58 10.42 15.15
C PHE A 95 18.56 9.42 15.78
N LEU A 96 18.40 8.10 15.56
CA LEU A 96 19.40 7.11 15.98
C LEU A 96 20.79 7.39 15.38
N ARG A 97 20.85 7.91 14.15
CA ARG A 97 22.11 8.23 13.45
C ARG A 97 22.59 9.66 13.67
N PHE A 98 21.80 10.50 14.35
CA PHE A 98 22.09 11.92 14.53
C PHE A 98 23.50 12.17 15.08
N SER A 99 23.91 11.40 16.08
CA SER A 99 25.22 11.56 16.73
C SER A 99 26.40 11.32 15.79
N ASP A 100 26.23 10.45 14.80
CA ASP A 100 27.29 10.13 13.84
C ASP A 100 27.29 11.16 12.70
N LEU A 101 26.12 11.52 12.17
CA LEU A 101 25.97 12.61 11.18
C LEU A 101 26.53 13.94 11.71
N PHE A 102 26.29 14.24 12.99
CA PHE A 102 26.88 15.42 13.64
C PHE A 102 28.40 15.37 13.66
N LYS A 103 29.02 14.23 14.01
CA LYS A 103 30.48 14.09 14.02
C LYS A 103 31.08 14.16 12.62
N GLU A 104 30.39 13.62 11.62
CA GLU A 104 30.79 13.69 10.21
C GLU A 104 30.79 15.15 9.74
N SER A 105 29.71 15.89 10.01
CA SER A 105 29.55 17.28 9.60
C SER A 105 30.47 18.25 10.36
N PHE A 106 30.68 18.02 11.67
CA PHE A 106 31.47 18.87 12.56
C PHE A 106 32.78 18.19 12.98
N ASN A 107 33.66 17.89 12.02
CA ASN A 107 34.90 17.17 12.27
C ASN A 107 36.15 18.09 12.37
N PRO A 108 37.25 17.63 13.01
CA PRO A 108 38.46 18.42 13.17
C PRO A 108 39.16 18.80 11.86
N MET A 109 38.93 18.09 10.76
CA MET A 109 39.53 18.41 9.46
C MET A 109 38.83 19.59 8.78
N VAL A 110 37.53 19.74 8.99
CA VAL A 110 36.72 20.83 8.42
C VAL A 110 36.83 22.09 9.27
N LEU A 111 36.83 21.97 10.60
CA LEU A 111 36.89 23.11 11.53
C LEU A 111 38.32 23.51 11.92
N ARG A 112 39.27 23.45 10.97
CA ARG A 112 40.67 23.87 11.23
C ARG A 112 40.80 25.39 11.22
N ASP A 113 41.68 25.90 12.07
CA ASP A 113 42.05 27.32 12.11
C ASP A 113 43.21 27.57 11.13
N ASP A 114 42.90 27.59 9.83
CA ASP A 114 43.84 27.73 8.71
C ASP A 114 43.72 29.08 7.98
N GLY A 115 43.01 30.05 8.58
CA GLY A 115 42.80 31.39 8.02
C GLY A 115 41.48 31.57 7.27
N HIS A 116 40.67 30.52 7.13
CA HIS A 116 39.30 30.62 6.61
C HIS A 116 38.34 31.31 7.59
N ASN A 117 37.21 31.84 7.06
CA ASN A 117 36.15 32.39 7.89
C ASN A 117 35.40 31.25 8.61
N LEU A 118 35.86 30.90 9.81
CA LEU A 118 35.30 29.82 10.64
C LEU A 118 33.79 29.94 10.86
N LYS A 119 33.22 31.15 10.89
CA LYS A 119 31.76 31.31 11.02
C LYS A 119 31.01 30.82 9.77
N GLN A 120 31.57 31.05 8.58
CA GLN A 120 30.98 30.54 7.34
C GLN A 120 31.14 29.03 7.24
N VAL A 121 32.32 28.51 7.61
CA VAL A 121 32.56 27.06 7.64
C VAL A 121 31.57 26.37 8.58
N LEU A 122 31.35 26.91 9.78
CA LEU A 122 30.39 26.36 10.75
C LEU A 122 28.96 26.34 10.20
N ARG A 123 28.54 27.38 9.47
CA ARG A 123 27.24 27.40 8.79
C ARG A 123 27.14 26.33 7.71
N ASN A 124 28.22 26.10 6.96
CA ASN A 124 28.24 25.03 5.95
C ASN A 124 28.12 23.65 6.62
N CYS A 125 28.81 23.41 7.75
CA CYS A 125 28.65 22.17 8.53
C CYS A 125 27.20 21.96 8.99
N LEU A 126 26.53 23.04 9.44
CA LEU A 126 25.13 22.96 9.81
C LEU A 126 24.26 22.61 8.61
N ASN A 127 24.45 23.26 7.46
CA ASN A 127 23.68 22.98 6.26
C ASN A 127 23.88 21.53 5.77
N GLU A 128 25.11 21.03 5.82
CA GLU A 128 25.42 19.64 5.48
C GLU A 128 24.69 18.65 6.40
N LEU A 129 24.71 18.90 7.73
CA LEU A 129 23.97 18.09 8.68
C LEU A 129 22.45 18.11 8.40
N LEU A 130 21.90 19.29 8.11
CA LEU A 130 20.47 19.45 7.79
C LEU A 130 20.09 18.69 6.52
N GLU A 131 20.91 18.77 5.48
CA GLU A 131 20.72 18.06 4.22
C GLU A 131 20.74 16.54 4.41
N GLN A 132 21.71 16.02 5.18
CA GLN A 132 21.82 14.60 5.48
C GLN A 132 20.60 14.08 6.27
N ILE A 133 20.20 14.78 7.32
CA ILE A 133 19.03 14.39 8.12
C ILE A 133 17.75 14.51 7.29
N GLY A 134 17.61 15.59 6.52
CA GLY A 134 16.46 15.81 5.66
C GLY A 134 16.32 14.74 4.57
N PHE A 135 17.45 14.26 4.05
CA PHE A 135 17.48 13.15 3.12
C PHE A 135 17.04 11.84 3.79
N ASP A 136 17.54 11.53 5.00
CA ASP A 136 17.12 10.34 5.75
C ASP A 136 15.61 10.36 6.03
N PHE A 137 15.02 11.52 6.37
CA PHE A 137 13.57 11.66 6.48
C PHE A 137 12.85 11.36 5.16
N ALA A 138 13.28 11.95 4.05
CA ALA A 138 12.65 11.72 2.75
C ALA A 138 12.70 10.23 2.34
N GLN A 139 13.80 9.53 2.65
CA GLN A 139 13.91 8.09 2.40
C GLN A 139 12.99 7.27 3.30
N GLU A 140 12.88 7.60 4.59
CA GLU A 140 11.94 6.95 5.50
C GLU A 140 10.48 7.15 5.07
N MET A 141 10.14 8.33 4.55
CA MET A 141 8.80 8.59 4.00
C MET A 141 8.53 7.73 2.76
N ARG A 142 9.49 7.65 1.81
CA ARG A 142 9.40 6.76 0.64
C ARG A 142 9.25 5.29 1.03
N ALA A 143 10.04 4.82 2.00
CA ALA A 143 9.93 3.45 2.49
C ALA A 143 8.57 3.20 3.17
N THR A 144 8.01 4.20 3.84
CA THR A 144 6.69 4.14 4.48
C THR A 144 5.57 4.02 3.44
N THR A 145 5.60 4.78 2.34
CA THR A 145 4.57 4.65 1.30
C THR A 145 4.59 3.27 0.63
N VAL A 146 5.77 2.69 0.40
CA VAL A 146 5.85 1.30 -0.12
C VAL A 146 5.20 0.29 0.84
N ARG A 147 5.34 0.48 2.15
CA ARG A 147 4.66 -0.37 3.15
C ARG A 147 3.16 -0.16 3.13
N LEU A 148 2.70 1.08 3.01
CA LEU A 148 1.28 1.42 2.92
C LEU A 148 0.64 0.86 1.65
N ASP A 149 1.33 0.86 0.51
CA ASP A 149 0.85 0.22 -0.72
C ASP A 149 0.56 -1.27 -0.51
N ARG A 150 1.50 -1.98 0.13
CA ARG A 150 1.34 -3.41 0.44
C ARG A 150 0.25 -3.66 1.46
N PHE A 151 0.12 -2.78 2.44
CA PHE A 151 -0.96 -2.88 3.41
C PHE A 151 -2.32 -2.63 2.76
N ALA A 152 -2.45 -1.62 1.90
CA ALA A 152 -3.67 -1.31 1.16
C ALA A 152 -4.11 -2.47 0.25
N GLU A 153 -3.17 -3.07 -0.49
CA GLU A 153 -3.40 -4.27 -1.29
C GLU A 153 -3.93 -5.42 -0.42
N LYS A 154 -3.27 -5.68 0.72
CA LYS A 154 -3.66 -6.73 1.66
C LYS A 154 -5.06 -6.54 2.22
N ILE A 155 -5.37 -5.37 2.79
CA ILE A 155 -6.69 -5.13 3.42
C ILE A 155 -7.82 -5.15 2.39
N THR A 156 -7.55 -4.74 1.14
CA THR A 156 -8.52 -4.80 0.04
C THR A 156 -8.81 -6.26 -0.35
N ALA A 157 -7.78 -7.09 -0.46
CA ALA A 157 -7.94 -8.52 -0.73
C ALA A 157 -8.70 -9.24 0.41
N GLU A 158 -8.36 -8.96 1.66
CA GLU A 158 -9.07 -9.49 2.84
C GLU A 158 -10.55 -9.06 2.83
N TYR A 159 -10.83 -7.81 2.44
CA TYR A 159 -12.20 -7.32 2.32
C TYR A 159 -12.98 -8.04 1.22
N GLN A 160 -12.38 -8.27 0.05
CA GLN A 160 -13.00 -9.04 -1.02
C GLN A 160 -13.37 -10.44 -0.55
N ILE A 161 -12.48 -11.12 0.18
CA ILE A 161 -12.74 -12.46 0.73
C ILE A 161 -13.95 -12.44 1.67
N MET A 162 -13.95 -11.52 2.64
CA MET A 162 -15.04 -11.37 3.61
C MET A 162 -16.38 -11.07 2.94
N LEU A 163 -16.40 -10.20 1.93
CA LEU A 163 -17.61 -9.89 1.18
C LEU A 163 -18.07 -11.10 0.35
N GLY A 164 -17.13 -11.84 -0.25
CA GLY A 164 -17.40 -13.08 -0.96
C GLY A 164 -18.03 -14.15 -0.07
N GLU A 165 -17.55 -14.32 1.15
CA GLU A 165 -18.15 -15.23 2.14
C GLU A 165 -19.58 -14.82 2.50
N LYS A 166 -19.83 -13.53 2.74
CA LYS A 166 -21.18 -13.02 3.01
C LYS A 166 -22.14 -13.25 1.85
N ILE A 167 -21.66 -13.16 0.62
CA ILE A 167 -22.46 -13.48 -0.58
C ILE A 167 -22.70 -15.00 -0.68
N ARG A 168 -21.71 -15.82 -0.32
CA ARG A 168 -21.78 -17.29 -0.31
C ARG A 168 -22.85 -17.82 0.65
N ASP A 169 -23.14 -17.11 1.74
CA ASP A 169 -24.24 -17.43 2.66
C ASP A 169 -25.62 -17.35 1.98
N VAL A 170 -25.75 -16.55 0.91
CA VAL A 170 -26.98 -16.46 0.10
C VAL A 170 -26.95 -17.47 -1.04
N ASN A 171 -25.85 -17.55 -1.78
CA ASN A 171 -25.68 -18.53 -2.86
C ASN A 171 -24.22 -19.03 -2.91
N GLN A 172 -24.05 -20.32 -2.66
CA GLN A 172 -22.73 -20.96 -2.56
C GLN A 172 -21.97 -21.07 -3.89
N ASP A 173 -22.69 -20.98 -5.01
CA ASP A 173 -22.15 -21.15 -6.35
C ASP A 173 -21.60 -19.83 -6.93
N VAL A 174 -21.94 -18.68 -6.31
CA VAL A 174 -21.38 -17.38 -6.67
C VAL A 174 -19.92 -17.31 -6.23
N SER A 175 -19.06 -16.92 -7.16
CA SER A 175 -17.62 -16.86 -6.95
C SER A 175 -17.00 -15.71 -7.72
N PHE A 176 -15.91 -15.17 -7.20
CA PHE A 176 -15.28 -13.95 -7.71
C PHE A 176 -13.86 -14.22 -8.18
N SER A 177 -13.47 -13.59 -9.28
CA SER A 177 -12.05 -13.50 -9.63
C SER A 177 -11.34 -12.55 -8.67
N THR A 178 -10.05 -12.77 -8.43
CA THR A 178 -9.24 -11.89 -7.58
C THR A 178 -9.27 -10.46 -8.13
N PHE A 179 -9.41 -9.48 -7.24
CA PHE A 179 -9.25 -8.07 -7.58
C PHE A 179 -7.77 -7.68 -7.56
N GLU A 180 -7.30 -7.04 -8.63
CA GLU A 180 -5.95 -6.50 -8.69
C GLU A 180 -5.94 -5.04 -8.21
N PHE A 181 -5.51 -4.82 -6.97
CA PHE A 181 -5.32 -3.48 -6.45
C PHE A 181 -4.17 -2.77 -7.17
N LYS A 182 -4.40 -1.56 -7.66
CA LYS A 182 -3.38 -0.75 -8.36
C LYS A 182 -3.36 0.68 -7.82
N ASN A 183 -2.30 1.02 -7.09
CA ASN A 183 -2.00 2.40 -6.78
C ASN A 183 -1.16 3.03 -7.91
N GLU A 184 -1.80 3.86 -8.72
CA GLU A 184 -1.15 4.62 -9.80
C GLU A 184 -0.80 6.06 -9.38
N ARG A 185 -1.09 6.46 -8.14
CA ARG A 185 -0.82 7.82 -7.68
C ARG A 185 0.60 7.95 -7.15
N GLU A 186 1.25 9.02 -7.57
CA GLU A 186 2.61 9.34 -7.14
C GLU A 186 2.59 10.34 -5.98
N ILE A 187 3.50 10.13 -5.03
CA ILE A 187 3.81 11.10 -3.98
C ILE A 187 5.32 11.23 -3.88
N ASP A 188 5.80 12.47 -3.89
CA ASP A 188 7.21 12.78 -3.73
C ASP A 188 7.46 13.47 -2.38
N PHE A 189 8.67 13.25 -1.89
CA PHE A 189 9.19 13.77 -0.64
C PHE A 189 10.49 14.51 -0.93
N GLU A 190 10.40 15.84 -0.89
CA GLU A 190 11.58 16.69 -0.90
C GLU A 190 12.42 16.45 0.37
N VAL A 191 13.70 16.80 0.30
CA VAL A 191 14.61 16.80 1.45
C VAL A 191 14.01 17.68 2.55
N ALA A 192 13.81 17.11 3.74
CA ALA A 192 13.25 17.88 4.86
C ALA A 192 14.19 19.03 5.27
N PHE A 193 13.65 20.05 5.93
CA PHE A 193 14.39 21.22 6.44
C PHE A 193 15.06 22.11 5.39
N LYS A 194 14.77 21.95 4.09
CA LYS A 194 15.31 22.81 3.02
C LYS A 194 15.05 24.30 3.24
N ASP A 195 13.88 24.64 3.76
CA ASP A 195 13.46 26.02 4.04
C ASP A 195 13.57 26.41 5.52
N ILE A 196 14.29 25.63 6.32
CA ILE A 196 14.43 25.89 7.76
C ILE A 196 15.19 27.21 8.00
N SER A 197 14.67 28.03 8.92
CA SER A 197 15.33 29.28 9.26
C SER A 197 16.63 29.04 10.01
N SER A 198 17.75 29.51 9.45
CA SER A 198 19.06 29.45 10.11
C SER A 198 19.08 30.16 11.47
N GLY A 199 18.14 31.08 11.72
CA GLY A 199 18.00 31.79 13.00
C GLY A 199 17.64 30.88 14.17
N LEU A 200 16.97 29.75 13.91
CA LEU A 200 16.60 28.76 14.93
C LEU A 200 17.83 28.14 15.61
N PHE A 201 18.95 28.10 14.90
CA PHE A 201 20.20 27.50 15.37
C PHE A 201 21.17 28.51 16.00
N ALA A 202 20.79 29.79 16.15
CA ALA A 202 21.70 30.82 16.66
C ALA A 202 22.33 30.44 18.01
N LYS A 203 21.52 29.94 18.95
CA LYS A 203 22.02 29.46 20.26
C LYS A 203 22.99 28.29 20.13
N ALA A 204 22.73 27.36 19.21
CA ALA A 204 23.64 26.25 18.96
C ALA A 204 24.98 26.76 18.43
N MET A 205 24.94 27.71 17.49
CA MET A 205 26.12 28.32 16.88
C MET A 205 26.97 29.10 17.89
N ASP A 206 26.35 29.72 18.90
CA ASP A 206 27.04 30.48 19.96
C ASP A 206 27.91 29.58 20.87
N TYR A 207 27.68 28.27 20.89
CA TYR A 207 28.56 27.35 21.63
C TYR A 207 29.95 27.24 21.00
N PHE A 208 30.11 27.48 19.69
CA PHE A 208 31.42 27.42 19.05
C PHE A 208 32.22 28.71 19.28
N LYS A 209 33.24 28.65 20.15
CA LYS A 209 34.14 29.78 20.36
C LYS A 209 35.42 29.70 19.54
N ASN A 210 36.03 28.51 19.53
CA ASN A 210 37.20 28.17 18.74
C ASN A 210 37.33 26.64 18.65
N PRO A 211 38.09 26.11 17.67
CA PRO A 211 38.22 24.66 17.48
C PRO A 211 38.67 23.91 18.74
N LYS A 212 39.62 24.48 19.50
CA LYS A 212 40.13 23.85 20.72
C LYS A 212 39.03 23.68 21.78
N ALA A 213 38.26 24.72 22.05
CA ALA A 213 37.16 24.64 23.01
C ALA A 213 36.05 23.70 22.52
N PHE A 214 35.78 23.69 21.22
CA PHE A 214 34.81 22.80 20.60
C PHE A 214 35.13 21.31 20.79
N PHE A 215 36.36 20.89 20.48
CA PHE A 215 36.75 19.48 20.53
C PHE A 215 37.23 19.01 21.91
N GLU A 216 37.87 19.88 22.70
CA GLU A 216 38.51 19.48 23.97
C GLU A 216 37.72 19.91 25.22
N LYS A 217 36.88 20.94 25.14
CA LYS A 217 36.17 21.51 26.31
C LYS A 217 34.67 21.24 26.32
N GLY A 218 34.19 20.36 25.44
CA GLY A 218 32.80 19.87 25.44
C GLY A 218 31.77 20.82 24.84
N GLU A 219 32.18 21.88 24.13
CA GLU A 219 31.22 22.76 23.44
C GLU A 219 30.52 22.02 22.28
N ASN A 220 31.16 21.02 21.67
CA ASN A 220 30.54 20.16 20.64
C ASN A 220 29.29 19.44 21.14
N LYS A 221 29.30 18.93 22.37
CA LYS A 221 28.18 18.25 22.99
C LYS A 221 27.02 19.22 23.21
N LEU A 222 27.30 20.41 23.72
CA LEU A 222 26.30 21.45 23.94
C LEU A 222 25.65 21.89 22.62
N MET A 223 26.45 22.07 21.56
CA MET A 223 25.94 22.36 20.22
C MET A 223 25.08 21.21 19.69
N SER A 224 25.57 19.97 19.77
CA SER A 224 24.86 18.78 19.31
C SER A 224 23.49 18.61 20.00
N GLU A 225 23.46 18.78 21.32
CA GLU A 225 22.22 18.69 22.11
C GLU A 225 21.23 19.79 21.73
N GLU A 226 21.71 21.03 21.55
CA GLU A 226 20.85 22.14 21.15
C GLU A 226 20.31 21.99 19.73
N ILE A 227 21.13 21.56 18.75
CA ILE A 227 20.68 21.26 17.38
C ILE A 227 19.64 20.15 17.40
N SER A 228 19.90 19.05 18.12
CA SER A 228 18.97 17.93 18.24
C SER A 228 17.62 18.36 18.83
N ARG A 229 17.66 19.20 19.87
CA ARG A 229 16.47 19.77 20.51
C ARG A 229 15.64 20.60 19.53
N VAL A 230 16.28 21.47 18.75
CA VAL A 230 15.60 22.29 17.72
C VAL A 230 15.01 21.37 16.65
N LEU A 231 15.81 20.47 16.09
CA LEU A 231 15.37 19.57 15.02
C LEU A 231 14.26 18.60 15.44
N THR A 232 14.19 18.22 16.71
CA THR A 232 13.11 17.35 17.20
C THR A 232 11.75 18.01 17.01
N VAL A 233 11.66 19.32 17.27
CA VAL A 233 10.42 20.09 17.10
C VAL A 233 10.07 20.25 15.62
N GLU A 234 11.06 20.62 14.80
CA GLU A 234 10.86 20.79 13.36
C GLU A 234 10.51 19.46 12.67
N ALA A 235 11.08 18.35 13.14
CA ALA A 235 10.76 17.01 12.65
C ALA A 235 9.30 16.62 12.98
N ASP A 236 8.80 16.98 14.17
CA ASP A 236 7.41 16.72 14.53
C ASP A 236 6.44 17.47 13.62
N GLU A 237 6.72 18.74 13.31
CA GLU A 237 5.90 19.52 12.38
C GLU A 237 5.96 18.94 10.95
N TYR A 238 7.17 18.63 10.47
CA TYR A 238 7.36 18.00 9.16
C TYR A 238 6.57 16.68 9.04
N LEU A 239 6.72 15.77 10.01
CA LEU A 239 6.05 14.47 9.98
C LEU A 239 4.52 14.61 10.06
N GLN A 240 4.01 15.57 10.83
CA GLN A 240 2.56 15.83 10.88
C GLN A 240 2.01 16.35 9.54
N ASN A 241 2.77 17.17 8.83
CA ASN A 241 2.36 17.68 7.52
C ASN A 241 2.39 16.56 6.47
N GLU A 242 3.46 15.76 6.45
CA GLU A 242 3.57 14.63 5.54
C GLU A 242 2.56 13.53 5.83
N GLN A 243 2.24 13.27 7.09
CA GLN A 243 1.17 12.36 7.48
C GLN A 243 -0.16 12.76 6.85
N LYS A 244 -0.54 14.03 6.93
CA LYS A 244 -1.80 14.53 6.32
C LYS A 244 -1.80 14.36 4.81
N ARG A 245 -0.66 14.62 4.14
CA ARG A 245 -0.51 14.42 2.69
C ARG A 245 -0.72 12.96 2.31
N ILE A 246 -0.11 12.03 3.06
CA ILE A 246 -0.25 10.59 2.86
C ILE A 246 -1.69 10.14 3.12
N GLN A 247 -2.29 10.53 4.24
CA GLN A 247 -3.68 10.18 4.58
C GLN A 247 -4.64 10.63 3.47
N THR A 248 -4.51 11.89 3.03
CA THR A 248 -5.35 12.42 1.92
C THR A 248 -5.17 11.61 0.63
N LEU A 249 -3.95 11.22 0.31
CA LEU A 249 -3.66 10.40 -0.87
C LEU A 249 -4.33 9.03 -0.78
N TYR A 250 -4.08 8.29 0.30
CA TYR A 250 -4.59 6.93 0.46
C TYR A 250 -6.10 6.89 0.68
N GLU A 251 -6.71 7.91 1.28
CA GLU A 251 -8.16 8.07 1.31
C GLU A 251 -8.76 8.11 -0.11
N SER A 252 -8.12 8.84 -1.04
CA SER A 252 -8.57 8.89 -2.43
C SER A 252 -8.32 7.59 -3.16
N VAL A 253 -7.11 7.01 -3.03
CA VAL A 253 -6.75 5.74 -3.68
C VAL A 253 -7.71 4.63 -3.25
N LEU A 254 -7.99 4.51 -1.94
CA LEU A 254 -8.89 3.48 -1.45
C LEU A 254 -10.33 3.70 -1.87
N GLU A 255 -10.81 4.94 -1.99
CA GLU A 255 -12.16 5.18 -2.52
C GLU A 255 -12.25 4.70 -3.98
N ASP A 256 -11.30 5.12 -4.82
CA ASP A 256 -11.27 4.77 -6.25
C ASP A 256 -11.16 3.24 -6.45
N GLU A 257 -10.24 2.59 -5.75
CA GLU A 257 -10.04 1.14 -5.85
C GLU A 257 -11.21 0.34 -5.26
N PHE A 258 -11.83 0.85 -4.19
CA PHE A 258 -13.03 0.23 -3.63
C PHE A 258 -14.21 0.29 -4.59
N GLU A 259 -14.43 1.43 -5.26
CA GLU A 259 -15.48 1.54 -6.29
C GLU A 259 -15.25 0.54 -7.42
N LYS A 260 -14.00 0.38 -7.88
CA LYS A 260 -13.64 -0.63 -8.90
C LYS A 260 -13.89 -2.05 -8.41
N LEU A 261 -13.52 -2.38 -7.17
CA LEU A 261 -13.78 -3.68 -6.56
C LEU A 261 -15.29 -3.99 -6.53
N ILE A 262 -16.09 -3.06 -6.01
CA ILE A 262 -17.54 -3.22 -5.91
C ILE A 262 -18.17 -3.36 -7.30
N LYS A 263 -17.71 -2.56 -8.27
CA LYS A 263 -18.15 -2.66 -9.66
C LYS A 263 -17.83 -4.04 -10.26
N GLN A 264 -16.61 -4.53 -10.11
CA GLN A 264 -16.20 -5.86 -10.60
C GLN A 264 -17.07 -6.96 -9.97
N ILE A 265 -17.29 -6.93 -8.66
CA ILE A 265 -18.15 -7.88 -7.96
C ILE A 265 -19.58 -7.82 -8.52
N LYS A 266 -20.12 -6.62 -8.71
CA LYS A 266 -21.48 -6.44 -9.24
C LYS A 266 -21.62 -6.98 -10.67
N GLU A 267 -20.67 -6.69 -11.55
CA GLU A 267 -20.64 -7.21 -12.93
C GLU A 267 -20.59 -8.75 -12.92
N GLN A 268 -19.75 -9.35 -12.08
CA GLN A 268 -19.66 -10.81 -11.98
C GLN A 268 -20.94 -11.47 -11.43
N VAL A 269 -21.62 -10.82 -10.48
CA VAL A 269 -22.94 -11.27 -10.01
C VAL A 269 -23.99 -11.17 -11.13
N GLU A 270 -23.99 -10.06 -11.88
CA GLU A 270 -24.93 -9.86 -12.98
C GLU A 270 -24.74 -10.92 -14.07
N ASP A 271 -23.49 -11.18 -14.47
CA ASP A 271 -23.12 -12.18 -15.48
C ASP A 271 -23.45 -13.61 -15.04
N PHE A 272 -23.18 -13.95 -13.78
CA PHE A 272 -23.51 -15.24 -13.19
C PHE A 272 -25.01 -15.51 -13.29
N TYR A 273 -25.84 -14.58 -12.81
CA TYR A 273 -27.29 -14.77 -12.81
C TYR A 273 -27.91 -14.66 -14.20
N LEU A 274 -27.35 -13.85 -15.10
CA LEU A 274 -27.74 -13.82 -16.50
C LEU A 274 -27.49 -15.18 -17.18
N SER A 275 -26.34 -15.79 -16.89
CA SER A 275 -25.97 -17.12 -17.40
C SER A 275 -26.91 -18.21 -16.88
N LEU A 276 -27.20 -18.22 -15.58
CA LEU A 276 -28.15 -19.16 -14.98
C LEU A 276 -29.56 -19.05 -15.58
N LEU A 277 -30.07 -17.82 -15.74
CA LEU A 277 -31.39 -17.59 -16.34
C LEU A 277 -31.42 -18.02 -17.81
N SER A 278 -30.36 -17.72 -18.56
CA SER A 278 -30.25 -18.10 -19.98
C SER A 278 -30.18 -19.61 -20.18
N ALA A 279 -29.47 -20.33 -19.30
CA ALA A 279 -29.43 -21.80 -19.34
C ALA A 279 -30.79 -22.42 -19.00
N LEU A 280 -31.52 -21.87 -18.03
CA LEU A 280 -32.89 -22.30 -17.72
C LEU A 280 -33.85 -22.10 -18.90
N ASP A 281 -33.67 -21.03 -19.66
CA ASP A 281 -34.45 -20.68 -20.85
C ASP A 281 -34.04 -21.46 -22.13
N GLY A 282 -33.03 -22.33 -22.04
CA GLY A 282 -32.56 -23.14 -23.16
C GLY A 282 -31.66 -22.39 -24.16
N GLY A 283 -31.06 -21.27 -23.73
CA GLY A 283 -30.19 -20.43 -24.57
C GLY A 283 -28.85 -21.07 -24.97
N VAL A 284 -28.40 -22.09 -24.23
CA VAL A 284 -27.22 -22.90 -24.57
C VAL A 284 -27.59 -24.37 -24.46
N SER A 285 -27.29 -25.16 -25.50
CA SER A 285 -27.61 -26.59 -25.48
C SER A 285 -26.74 -27.33 -24.46
N ALA A 286 -27.30 -28.36 -23.80
CA ALA A 286 -26.54 -29.22 -22.89
C ALA A 286 -25.29 -29.80 -23.57
N LYS A 287 -25.34 -30.05 -24.88
CA LYS A 287 -24.20 -30.53 -25.67
C LYS A 287 -23.04 -29.54 -25.68
N GLN A 288 -23.30 -28.26 -25.96
CA GLN A 288 -22.27 -27.21 -25.98
C GLN A 288 -21.65 -26.97 -24.60
N LEU A 289 -22.45 -27.01 -23.54
CA LEU A 289 -21.92 -26.89 -22.17
C LEU A 289 -20.99 -28.06 -21.81
N ASN A 290 -21.31 -29.29 -22.25
CA ASN A 290 -20.43 -30.44 -22.07
C ASN A 290 -19.12 -30.32 -22.87
N GLU A 291 -19.16 -29.80 -24.11
CA GLU A 291 -17.96 -29.53 -24.92
C GLU A 291 -17.04 -28.48 -24.25
N ILE A 292 -17.61 -27.43 -23.66
CA ILE A 292 -16.86 -26.42 -22.88
C ILE A 292 -16.26 -27.07 -21.62
N LYS A 293 -17.02 -27.90 -20.90
CA LYS A 293 -16.54 -28.62 -19.72
C LYS A 293 -15.36 -29.53 -20.04
N GLU A 294 -15.44 -30.31 -21.13
CA GLU A 294 -14.34 -31.17 -21.59
C GLU A 294 -13.09 -30.33 -21.89
N SER A 295 -13.24 -29.22 -22.61
CA SER A 295 -12.13 -28.31 -22.92
C SER A 295 -11.48 -27.73 -21.66
N LEU A 296 -12.27 -27.31 -20.66
CA LEU A 296 -11.74 -26.80 -19.38
C LEU A 296 -10.99 -27.86 -18.57
N THR A 297 -11.39 -29.13 -18.69
CA THR A 297 -10.75 -30.26 -18.00
C THR A 297 -9.34 -30.54 -18.54
N GLU A 298 -9.04 -30.15 -19.77
CA GLU A 298 -7.68 -30.28 -20.33
C GLU A 298 -6.67 -29.29 -19.72
N PHE A 299 -7.15 -28.23 -19.04
CA PHE A 299 -6.32 -27.16 -18.47
C PHE A 299 -6.28 -27.14 -16.93
N ILE A 300 -7.08 -27.97 -16.25
CA ILE A 300 -7.16 -28.11 -14.78
C ILE A 300 -6.45 -29.39 -14.34
#